data_AF-A0A6P7GXC8-F1
#
_entry.id   AF-A0A6P7GXC8-F1
#
_cell.length_a   1.000
_cell.length_b   1.000
_cell.length_c   1.000
_cell.angle_alpha   90.00
_cell.angle_beta   90.00
_cell.angle_gamma   90.00
#
_symmetry.space_group_name_H-M   'P 1'
#
loop_
_entity.id
_entity.type
_entity.pdbx_description
1 polymer ?
#
loop_
_entity_poly.entity_id
_entity_poly.type
_entity_poly.pdbx_seq_one_letter_code
_entity_poly.pdbx_strand_id
1 'polypeptide(L)'
;MSTTGKTPPITMSKLYVGNLPNDTSENSLRQLFTEQNLSCTTILIKRGGYAFVDCPDQSSADKAIDNLNGFTFNGAALVVEPSVASGKKK
;
A
#
# COMPACT_ATOMS: atom_id res chain seq x y z
N MET A 1 -7.42 -24.34 -21.89
CA MET A 1 -7.89 -23.19 -21.10
C MET A 1 -6.71 -22.63 -20.35
N SER A 2 -5.97 -21.71 -20.97
CA SER A 2 -4.81 -21.08 -20.35
C SER A 2 -5.33 -20.00 -19.41
N THR A 3 -5.27 -20.25 -18.10
CA THR A 3 -5.52 -19.24 -17.08
C THR A 3 -4.49 -18.13 -17.24
N THR A 4 -4.93 -17.01 -17.82
CA THR A 4 -4.10 -15.83 -18.05
C THR A 4 -3.63 -15.28 -16.70
N GLY A 5 -2.43 -15.69 -16.28
CA GLY A 5 -1.68 -15.08 -15.19
C GLY A 5 -1.37 -13.64 -15.55
N LYS A 6 -2.25 -12.72 -15.14
CA LYS A 6 -2.00 -11.29 -15.16
C LYS A 6 -0.95 -11.01 -14.08
N THR A 7 0.31 -11.30 -14.36
CA THR A 7 1.44 -10.75 -13.59
C THR A 7 1.37 -9.25 -13.83
N PRO A 8 0.94 -8.42 -12.86
CA PRO A 8 1.08 -6.98 -13.04
C PRO A 8 2.58 -6.72 -13.28
N PRO A 9 2.93 -5.78 -14.17
CA PRO A 9 4.33 -5.37 -14.30
C PRO A 9 4.86 -5.12 -12.88
N ILE A 10 6.10 -5.50 -12.61
CA ILE A 10 6.76 -5.30 -11.32
C ILE A 10 6.80 -3.78 -11.09
N THR A 11 5.74 -3.26 -10.50
CA THR A 11 5.49 -1.85 -10.27
C THR A 11 6.47 -1.43 -9.21
N MET A 12 7.45 -0.60 -9.59
CA MET A 12 8.54 -0.13 -8.71
C MET A 12 8.05 0.75 -7.55
N SER A 13 6.73 0.92 -7.40
CA SER A 13 6.07 1.85 -6.48
C SER A 13 5.13 1.13 -5.52
N LYS A 14 5.46 -0.10 -5.12
CA LYS A 14 4.63 -0.88 -4.19
C LYS A 14 4.98 -0.58 -2.74
N LEU A 15 3.96 -0.37 -1.93
CA LEU A 15 4.04 -0.07 -0.50
C LEU A 15 3.55 -1.25 0.33
N TYR A 16 4.16 -1.41 1.48
CA TYR A 16 3.72 -2.27 2.57
C TYR A 16 2.99 -1.40 3.60
N VAL A 17 1.80 -1.83 4.01
CA VAL A 17 1.00 -1.19 5.06
C VAL A 17 0.75 -2.23 6.15
N GLY A 18 1.49 -2.17 7.25
CA GLY A 18 1.40 -3.04 8.41
C GLY A 18 0.66 -2.41 9.58
N ASN A 19 0.52 -3.20 10.65
CA ASN A 19 -0.20 -2.83 11.88
C ASN A 19 -1.65 -2.40 11.61
N LEU A 20 -2.30 -3.02 10.62
CA LEU A 20 -3.69 -2.77 10.31
C LEU A 20 -4.59 -3.45 11.35
N PRO A 21 -5.57 -2.72 11.92
CA PRO A 21 -6.56 -3.35 12.78
C PRO A 21 -7.39 -4.36 11.99
N ASN A 22 -7.90 -5.40 12.67
CA ASN A 22 -8.70 -6.47 12.05
C ASN A 22 -9.97 -5.96 11.34
N ASP A 23 -10.44 -4.77 11.70
CA ASP A 23 -11.59 -4.10 11.10
C ASP A 23 -11.25 -3.41 9.76
N THR A 24 -9.96 -3.32 9.42
CA THR A 24 -9.52 -2.60 8.22
C THR A 24 -9.86 -3.38 6.96
N SER A 25 -10.70 -2.77 6.13
CA SER A 25 -11.10 -3.29 4.83
C SER A 25 -10.42 -2.51 3.70
N GLU A 26 -10.46 -3.08 2.49
CA GLU A 26 -9.86 -2.47 1.30
C GLU A 26 -10.45 -1.07 1.05
N ASN A 27 -11.76 -0.94 1.21
CA ASN A 27 -12.47 0.33 1.11
C ASN A 27 -11.96 1.37 2.12
N SER A 28 -11.71 0.98 3.38
CA SER A 28 -11.25 1.90 4.41
C SER A 28 -9.84 2.40 4.12
N LEU A 29 -8.94 1.51 3.71
CA LEU A 29 -7.61 1.91 3.24
C LEU A 29 -7.71 2.81 2.02
N ARG A 30 -8.53 2.46 1.03
CA ARG A 30 -8.71 3.28 -0.17
C ARG A 30 -9.22 4.68 0.14
N GLN A 31 -10.17 4.80 1.06
CA GLN A 31 -10.63 6.09 1.56
C GLN A 31 -9.50 6.87 2.23
N LEU A 32 -8.75 6.24 3.14
CA LEU A 32 -7.62 6.86 3.82
C LEU A 32 -6.58 7.40 2.83
N PHE A 33 -6.20 6.60 1.83
CA PHE A 33 -5.29 7.03 0.77
C PHE A 33 -5.87 8.20 -0.02
N THR A 34 -7.17 8.17 -0.34
CA THR A 34 -7.85 9.27 -1.05
C THR A 34 -7.88 10.55 -0.21
N GLU A 35 -8.15 10.46 1.10
CA GLU A 35 -8.19 11.60 2.03
C GLU A 35 -6.82 12.26 2.19
N GLN A 36 -5.74 11.46 2.18
CA GLN A 36 -4.36 11.95 2.18
C GLN A 36 -3.87 12.39 0.80
N ASN A 37 -4.79 12.45 -0.19
CA ASN A 37 -4.49 12.86 -1.56
C ASN A 37 -3.44 11.95 -2.25
N LEU A 38 -3.39 10.68 -1.84
CA LEU A 38 -2.48 9.65 -2.34
C LEU A 38 -3.16 8.83 -3.42
N SER A 39 -2.47 8.63 -4.54
CA SER A 39 -2.95 7.76 -5.61
C SER A 39 -2.51 6.32 -5.38
N CYS A 40 -3.49 5.43 -5.27
CA CYS A 40 -3.29 3.99 -5.19
C CYS A 40 -4.00 3.29 -6.35
N THR A 41 -3.29 2.43 -7.08
CA THR A 41 -3.79 1.65 -8.22
C THR A 41 -4.43 0.35 -7.79
N THR A 42 -3.79 -0.40 -6.89
CA THR A 42 -4.34 -1.64 -6.34
C THR A 42 -4.02 -1.76 -4.86
N ILE A 43 -4.96 -2.30 -4.09
CA ILE A 43 -4.81 -2.56 -2.65
C ILE A 43 -5.01 -4.06 -2.46
N LEU A 44 -4.07 -4.69 -1.77
CA LEU A 44 -4.04 -6.13 -1.58
C LEU A 44 -3.91 -6.45 -0.09
N ILE A 45 -5.05 -6.62 0.58
CA ILE A 45 -5.06 -6.97 2.01
C ILE A 45 -4.67 -8.44 2.17
N LYS A 46 -3.70 -8.70 3.04
CA LYS A 46 -3.26 -10.04 3.39
C LYS A 46 -3.74 -10.40 4.79
N ARG A 47 -4.10 -11.68 4.96
CA ARG A 47 -4.41 -12.23 6.27
C ARG A 47 -3.14 -12.18 7.13
N GLY A 48 -3.19 -11.42 8.22
CA GLY A 48 -2.04 -11.14 9.08
C GLY A 48 -1.92 -9.68 9.54
N GLY A 49 -2.90 -8.81 9.27
CA GLY A 49 -2.88 -7.42 9.73
C GLY A 49 -1.98 -6.51 8.88
N TYR A 50 -1.80 -6.84 7.61
CA TYR A 50 -1.02 -6.04 6.67
C TYR A 50 -1.63 -6.06 5.26
N ALA A 51 -1.32 -5.05 4.47
CA ALA A 51 -1.76 -4.88 3.10
C ALA A 51 -0.61 -4.40 2.22
N PHE A 52 -0.72 -4.64 0.92
CA PHE A 52 0.16 -4.07 -0.08
C PHE A 52 -0.60 -3.08 -0.93
N VAL A 53 -0.07 -1.88 -1.09
CA VAL A 53 -0.67 -0.84 -1.91
C VAL A 53 0.25 -0.54 -3.08
N ASP A 54 -0.30 -0.53 -4.28
CA ASP A 54 0.41 -0.18 -5.48
C ASP A 54 0.16 1.30 -5.78
N CYS A 55 1.22 2.04 -6.07
CA CYS A 55 1.13 3.43 -6.49
C CYS A 55 1.47 3.57 -7.98
N PRO A 56 0.90 4.59 -8.66
CA PRO A 56 1.25 4.87 -10.04
C PRO A 56 2.70 5.36 -10.18
N ASP A 57 3.19 6.12 -9.19
CA ASP A 57 4.49 6.80 -9.22
C ASP A 57 5.24 6.65 -7.90
N GLN A 58 6.58 6.71 -7.98
CA GLN A 58 7.45 6.71 -6.79
C GLN A 58 7.16 7.91 -5.88
N SER A 59 6.82 9.08 -6.45
CA SER A 59 6.49 10.27 -5.68
C SER A 59 5.23 10.08 -4.85
N SER A 60 4.20 9.40 -5.39
CA SER A 60 3.01 9.04 -4.63
C SER A 60 3.34 8.04 -3.52
N ALA A 61 4.24 7.09 -3.80
CA ALA A 61 4.68 6.11 -2.82
C ALA A 61 5.42 6.77 -1.63
N ASP A 62 6.34 7.69 -1.92
CA ASP A 62 7.10 8.43 -0.91
C ASP A 62 6.21 9.31 -0.04
N LYS A 63 5.29 10.07 -0.66
CA LYS A 63 4.28 10.85 0.07
C LYS A 63 3.39 9.99 0.96
N ALA A 64 3.02 8.80 0.48
CA ALA A 64 2.21 7.88 1.26
C ALA A 64 2.94 7.37 2.48
N ILE A 65 4.22 7.04 2.35
CA ILE A 65 5.07 6.67 3.49
C ILE A 65 5.12 7.83 4.48
N ASP A 66 5.45 9.05 4.02
CA ASP A 66 5.59 10.21 4.91
C ASP A 66 4.28 10.58 5.65
N ASN A 67 3.13 10.50 4.98
CA ASN A 67 1.85 10.89 5.56
C ASN A 67 1.15 9.77 6.36
N LEU A 68 1.29 8.51 5.93
CA LEU A 68 0.57 7.39 6.55
C LEU A 68 1.41 6.61 7.54
N ASN A 69 2.75 6.66 7.46
CA ASN A 69 3.60 5.97 8.43
C ASN A 69 3.49 6.65 9.80
N GLY A 70 3.07 5.90 10.81
CA GLY A 70 2.75 6.42 12.14
C GLY A 70 1.35 7.05 12.25
N PHE A 71 0.56 7.06 11.18
CA PHE A 71 -0.80 7.59 11.22
C PHE A 71 -1.68 6.71 12.10
N THR A 72 -2.37 7.31 13.07
CA THR A 72 -3.24 6.57 13.98
C THR A 72 -4.58 6.28 13.31
N PHE A 73 -4.76 5.04 12.86
CA PHE A 73 -5.98 4.54 12.25
C PHE A 73 -6.69 3.57 13.18
N ASN A 74 -7.92 3.93 13.58
CA ASN A 74 -8.76 3.11 14.46
C ASN A 74 -8.07 2.68 15.78
N GLY A 75 -7.23 3.57 16.34
CA GLY A 75 -6.47 3.34 17.57
C GLY A 75 -5.13 2.60 17.39
N ALA A 76 -4.74 2.25 16.17
CA ALA A 76 -3.45 1.63 15.86
C ALA A 76 -2.61 2.54 14.94
N ALA A 77 -1.32 2.70 15.23
CA ALA A 77 -0.40 3.44 14.37
C ALA A 77 -0.04 2.60 13.14
N LEU A 78 -0.47 3.01 11.95
CA LEU A 78 -0.16 2.30 10.71
C LEU A 78 1.34 2.33 10.46
N VAL A 79 1.86 1.23 9.90
CA VAL A 79 3.25 1.14 9.48
C VAL A 79 3.26 1.17 7.97
N VAL A 80 3.78 2.24 7.36
CA VAL A 80 3.85 2.33 5.89
C VAL A 80 5.30 2.36 5.45
N GLU A 81 5.69 1.38 4.65
CA GLU A 81 7.07 1.18 4.22
C GLU A 81 7.14 0.88 2.72
N PRO A 82 8.25 1.19 2.04
CA PRO A 82 8.47 0.74 0.67
C PRO A 82 8.55 -0.80 0.67
N SER A 83 7.73 -1.44 -0.18
CA SER A 83 7.78 -2.90 -0.33
C SER A 83 9.15 -3.31 -0.87
N VAL A 84 9.67 -4.46 -0.44
CA VAL A 84 11.04 -4.95 -0.73
C VAL A 84 11.38 -5.19 -2.22
N ALA A 85 10.53 -4.77 -3.16
CA ALA A 85 10.84 -4.65 -4.58
C ALA A 85 11.66 -3.38 -4.91
N SER A 86 12.48 -2.90 -3.98
CA SER A 86 13.40 -1.77 -4.19
C SER A 86 14.49 -2.18 -5.19
N GLY A 87 14.19 -2.01 -6.48
CA GLY A 87 15.13 -1.96 -7.57
C GLY A 87 16.02 -0.73 -7.44
N LYS A 88 16.94 -0.76 -6.48
CA LYS A 88 18.05 0.20 -6.39
C LYS A 88 19.07 -0.19 -7.46
N LYS A 89 18.93 0.33 -8.68
CA LYS A 89 20.06 0.34 -9.63
C LYS A 89 20.44 1.78 -9.93
N LYS A 90 21.43 2.22 -9.16
CA LYS A 90 22.26 3.41 -9.38
C LYS A 90 22.89 3.38 -10.77
#